data_AF-A0A2D4TUA1-F1
#
_entry.id   AF-A0A2D4TUA1-F1
#
_cell.length_a   1.000
_cell.length_b   1.000
_cell.length_c   1.000
_cell.angle_alpha   90.00
_cell.angle_beta   90.00
_cell.angle_gamma   90.00
#
_symmetry.space_group_name_H-M   'P 1'
#
loop_
_entity.id
_entity.type
_entity.pdbx_description
1 polymer ?
#
loop_
_entity_poly.entity_id
_entity_poly.type
_entity_poly.pdbx_seq_one_letter_code
_entity_poly.pdbx_strand_id
1 'polypeptide(L)'
;MPTQPLQPKLLPHERVQAAWRYLEPDARGTTASICKRYRMTEAQLKRAVSDFQKCRFTKSKNWNPFWDLPDTIHHVVDTSVMVDIEQGANKGSDIDLFMDPDFDPTNGLLHKQWTGMDKEALFEGLPFRILEILRDSRPGDELYQEAIAFTDCPLFKVICKAYGIDCDQLIQSALEITKSDI
;
A
#
# COMPACT_ATOMS: atom_id res chain seq x y z
N MET A 1 -28.60 28.83 26.57
CA MET A 1 -28.05 27.48 26.42
C MET A 1 -26.77 27.59 25.60
N PRO A 2 -25.62 27.08 26.06
CA PRO A 2 -24.41 27.09 25.25
C PRO A 2 -24.59 26.14 24.07
N THR A 3 -24.64 26.69 22.87
CA THR A 3 -24.59 25.92 21.61
C THR A 3 -23.27 25.17 21.58
N GLN A 4 -23.32 23.84 21.64
CA GLN A 4 -22.16 23.02 21.35
C GLN A 4 -21.61 23.43 19.97
N PRO A 5 -20.29 23.70 19.84
CA PRO A 5 -19.73 24.00 18.55
C PRO A 5 -19.97 22.78 17.65
N LEU A 6 -20.61 23.03 16.50
CA LEU A 6 -20.80 22.03 15.45
C LEU A 6 -19.43 21.45 15.12
N GLN A 7 -19.23 20.17 15.46
CA GLN A 7 -18.02 19.47 15.05
C GLN A 7 -17.92 19.53 13.53
N PRO A 8 -16.76 19.94 12.96
CA PRO A 8 -16.60 20.00 11.52
C PRO A 8 -16.90 18.62 10.93
N LYS A 9 -17.70 18.62 9.86
CA LYS A 9 -18.05 17.38 9.16
C LYS A 9 -16.78 16.80 8.56
N LEU A 10 -16.32 15.70 9.14
CA LEU A 10 -15.18 14.94 8.65
C LEU A 10 -15.41 14.51 7.20
N LEU A 11 -14.43 14.78 6.36
CA LEU A 11 -14.49 14.49 4.94
C LEU A 11 -14.23 13.00 4.67
N PRO A 12 -14.76 12.43 3.58
CA PRO A 12 -14.66 10.98 3.38
C PRO A 12 -13.21 10.50 3.25
N HIS A 13 -12.34 11.22 2.53
CA HIS A 13 -10.92 10.88 2.41
C HIS A 13 -10.16 11.00 3.76
N GLU A 14 -10.52 11.94 4.64
CA GLU A 14 -9.91 12.03 5.99
C GLU A 14 -10.20 10.77 6.82
N ARG A 15 -11.38 10.16 6.65
CA ARG A 15 -11.74 8.88 7.29
C ARG A 15 -10.84 7.75 6.82
N VAL A 16 -10.62 7.69 5.50
CA VAL A 16 -9.77 6.67 4.87
C VAL A 16 -8.33 6.81 5.34
N GLN A 17 -7.77 8.02 5.31
CA GLN A 17 -6.40 8.28 5.75
C GLN A 17 -6.20 8.00 7.24
N ALA A 18 -7.18 8.36 8.09
CA ALA A 18 -7.13 8.06 9.52
C ALA A 18 -7.13 6.55 9.79
N ALA A 19 -7.96 5.79 9.06
CA ALA A 19 -8.00 4.34 9.15
C ALA A 19 -6.70 3.69 8.67
N TRP A 20 -6.17 4.12 7.53
CA TRP A 20 -4.91 3.63 7.00
C TRP A 20 -3.74 3.87 7.97
N ARG A 21 -3.58 5.11 8.46
CA ARG A 21 -2.55 5.44 9.48
C ARG A 21 -2.69 4.66 10.79
N TYR A 22 -3.87 4.17 11.13
CA TYR A 22 -4.07 3.35 12.32
C TYR A 22 -3.62 1.90 12.10
N LEU A 23 -3.78 1.39 10.87
CA LEU A 23 -3.51 0.01 10.48
C LEU A 23 -2.08 -0.20 9.98
N GLU A 24 -1.52 0.77 9.27
CA GLU A 24 -0.21 0.68 8.64
C GLU A 24 0.89 0.68 9.72
N PRO A 25 1.71 -0.39 9.82
CA PRO A 25 2.73 -0.52 10.86
C PRO A 25 3.74 0.64 10.87
N ASP A 26 4.14 1.10 9.68
CA ASP A 26 5.19 2.12 9.52
C ASP A 26 4.64 3.55 9.65
N ALA A 27 3.34 3.74 9.40
CA ALA A 27 2.67 5.04 9.57
C ALA A 27 1.87 5.14 10.89
N ARG A 28 2.07 4.18 11.81
CA ARG A 28 1.20 3.94 12.96
C ARG A 28 1.18 5.11 13.94
N GLY A 29 0.11 5.89 13.88
CA GLY A 29 -0.20 6.88 14.90
C GLY A 29 -0.89 6.24 16.11
N THR A 30 -0.68 6.80 17.31
CA THR A 30 -1.54 6.46 18.46
C THR A 30 -2.98 6.91 18.19
N THR A 31 -3.98 6.21 18.74
CA THR A 31 -5.40 6.62 18.70
C THR A 31 -5.58 8.10 19.00
N ALA A 32 -4.96 8.60 20.09
CA ALA A 32 -5.04 9.99 20.51
C ALA A 32 -4.46 10.96 19.46
N SER A 33 -3.31 10.63 18.89
CA SER A 33 -2.67 11.46 17.85
C SER A 33 -3.49 11.53 16.56
N ILE A 34 -4.07 10.40 16.13
CA ILE A 34 -4.90 10.32 14.92
C ILE A 34 -6.21 11.09 15.12
N CYS A 35 -6.89 10.84 16.24
CA CYS A 35 -8.11 11.58 16.60
C CYS A 35 -7.88 13.09 16.66
N LYS A 36 -6.74 13.53 17.22
CA LYS A 36 -6.35 14.95 17.23
C LYS A 36 -6.10 15.49 15.83
N ARG A 37 -5.35 14.76 14.99
CA ARG A 37 -4.99 15.18 13.62
C ARG A 37 -6.21 15.39 12.74
N TYR A 38 -7.12 14.42 12.72
CA TYR A 38 -8.30 14.42 11.86
C TYR A 38 -9.55 14.96 12.58
N ARG A 39 -9.40 15.57 13.75
CA ARG A 39 -10.50 16.19 14.52
C ARG A 39 -11.71 15.25 14.70
N MET A 40 -11.44 13.97 14.97
CA MET A 40 -12.44 12.92 15.10
C MET A 40 -12.42 12.30 16.49
N THR A 41 -13.55 11.75 16.91
CA THR A 41 -13.68 10.94 18.12
C THR A 41 -13.10 9.54 17.92
N GLU A 42 -12.76 8.86 19.01
CA GLU A 42 -12.31 7.45 18.95
C GLU A 42 -13.38 6.52 18.36
N ALA A 43 -14.67 6.79 18.63
CA ALA A 43 -15.77 6.04 18.04
C ALA A 43 -15.82 6.21 16.51
N GLN A 44 -15.59 7.42 16.01
CA GLN A 44 -15.49 7.68 14.56
C GLN A 44 -14.28 6.99 13.95
N LEU A 45 -13.13 6.98 14.64
CA LEU A 45 -11.93 6.26 14.18
C LEU A 45 -12.19 4.75 14.10
N LYS A 46 -12.75 4.14 15.14
CA LYS A 46 -13.09 2.71 15.15
C LYS A 46 -14.03 2.34 13.99
N ARG A 47 -15.01 3.20 13.72
CA ARG A 47 -15.91 3.03 12.58
C ARG A 47 -15.16 3.16 11.24
N ALA A 48 -14.30 4.17 11.10
CA ALA A 48 -13.50 4.35 9.90
C ALA A 48 -12.58 3.16 9.62
N VAL A 49 -11.92 2.61 10.65
CA VAL A 49 -11.09 1.40 10.56
C VAL A 49 -11.93 0.21 10.12
N SER A 50 -13.09 -0.02 10.73
CA SER A 50 -13.97 -1.12 10.31
C SER A 50 -14.51 -0.93 8.89
N ASP A 51 -14.80 0.29 8.45
CA ASP A 51 -15.28 0.56 7.10
C ASP A 51 -14.14 0.32 6.09
N PHE A 52 -12.91 0.77 6.39
CA PHE A 52 -11.73 0.56 5.55
C PHE A 52 -11.39 -0.93 5.37
N GLN A 53 -11.30 -1.70 6.46
CA GLN A 53 -11.02 -3.13 6.41
C GLN A 53 -12.08 -3.95 5.65
N LYS A 54 -13.30 -3.42 5.53
CA LYS A 54 -14.43 -4.06 4.84
C LYS A 54 -14.70 -3.43 3.47
N CYS A 55 -13.82 -2.56 2.98
CA CYS A 55 -13.96 -1.81 1.73
C CYS A 55 -15.32 -1.07 1.59
N ARG A 56 -15.83 -0.52 2.69
CA ARG A 56 -17.12 0.21 2.74
C ARG A 56 -16.89 1.70 2.46
N PHE A 57 -16.46 2.00 1.25
CA PHE A 57 -16.20 3.37 0.82
C PHE A 57 -17.47 4.12 0.44
N THR A 58 -17.42 5.45 0.48
CA THR A 58 -18.56 6.28 0.10
C THR A 58 -18.66 6.33 -1.41
N LYS A 59 -19.73 5.79 -2.02
CA LYS A 59 -19.89 5.84 -3.47
C LYS A 59 -20.20 7.27 -3.93
N SER A 60 -19.32 7.84 -4.73
CA SER A 60 -19.48 9.17 -5.32
C SER A 60 -20.28 9.12 -6.63
N LYS A 61 -20.61 10.29 -7.20
CA LYS A 61 -21.21 10.35 -8.56
C LYS A 61 -20.27 9.78 -9.62
N ASN A 62 -18.96 9.81 -9.36
CA ASN A 62 -17.91 9.32 -10.24
C ASN A 62 -17.49 7.89 -9.87
N TRP A 63 -18.29 7.16 -9.09
CA TRP A 63 -17.98 5.79 -8.70
C TRP A 63 -17.84 4.89 -9.93
N ASN A 64 -16.70 4.20 -10.05
CA ASN A 64 -16.49 3.21 -11.09
C ASN A 64 -16.78 1.80 -10.55
N PRO A 65 -17.70 1.03 -11.15
CA PRO A 65 -17.98 -0.36 -10.72
C PRO A 65 -16.75 -1.29 -10.75
N PHE A 66 -15.75 -1.00 -11.59
CA PHE A 66 -14.50 -1.77 -11.60
C PHE A 66 -13.77 -1.71 -10.27
N TRP A 67 -13.98 -0.66 -9.48
CA TRP A 67 -13.38 -0.52 -8.15
C TRP A 67 -13.92 -1.52 -7.12
N ASP A 68 -15.09 -2.11 -7.35
CA ASP A 68 -15.67 -3.13 -6.46
C ASP A 68 -15.12 -4.54 -6.73
N LEU A 69 -14.26 -4.71 -7.75
CA LEU A 69 -13.70 -6.02 -8.10
C LEU A 69 -12.67 -6.50 -7.07
N PRO A 70 -12.60 -7.81 -6.78
CA PRO A 70 -11.72 -8.36 -5.74
C PRO A 70 -10.21 -8.24 -6.06
N ASP A 71 -9.87 -7.99 -7.32
CA ASP A 71 -8.51 -7.78 -7.81
C ASP A 71 -8.10 -6.30 -7.87
N THR A 72 -8.97 -5.39 -7.41
CA THR A 72 -8.64 -3.97 -7.31
C THR A 72 -7.96 -3.67 -5.98
N ILE A 73 -6.80 -3.04 -6.06
CA ILE A 73 -6.07 -2.52 -4.91
C ILE A 73 -6.42 -1.04 -4.72
N HIS A 74 -6.65 -0.67 -3.47
CA HIS A 74 -7.02 0.69 -3.06
C HIS A 74 -5.82 1.38 -2.42
N HIS A 75 -5.12 2.21 -3.19
CA HIS A 75 -4.00 2.99 -2.69
C HIS A 75 -4.48 4.30 -2.08
N VAL A 76 -4.11 4.56 -0.83
CA VAL A 76 -4.45 5.83 -0.17
C VAL A 76 -3.56 6.93 -0.71
N VAL A 77 -4.16 8.00 -1.21
CA VAL A 77 -3.45 9.18 -1.69
C VAL A 77 -2.96 10.01 -0.50
N ASP A 78 -1.76 10.56 -0.64
CA ASP A 78 -1.09 11.33 0.42
C ASP A 78 -1.93 12.52 0.91
N THR A 79 -1.80 12.80 2.21
CA THR A 79 -2.53 13.91 2.84
C THR A 79 -2.21 15.26 2.20
N SER A 80 -0.95 15.52 1.83
CA SER A 80 -0.57 16.78 1.17
C SER A 80 -1.28 16.94 -0.16
N VAL A 81 -1.30 15.88 -0.98
CA VAL A 81 -1.98 15.87 -2.28
C VAL A 81 -3.47 16.13 -2.09
N MET A 82 -4.14 15.43 -1.16
CA MET A 82 -5.57 15.68 -0.90
C MET A 82 -5.85 17.11 -0.42
N VAL A 83 -4.97 17.70 0.40
CA VAL A 83 -5.11 19.10 0.84
C VAL A 83 -4.96 20.07 -0.33
N ASP A 84 -4.00 19.82 -1.23
CA ASP A 84 -3.78 20.64 -2.43
C ASP A 84 -4.98 20.56 -3.38
N ILE A 85 -5.55 19.36 -3.55
CA ILE A 85 -6.78 19.11 -4.31
C ILE A 85 -7.94 19.94 -3.75
N GLU A 86 -8.13 19.94 -2.44
CA GLU A 86 -9.21 20.68 -1.77
C GLU A 86 -9.06 22.19 -1.88
N GLN A 87 -7.82 22.68 -1.84
CA GLN A 87 -7.51 24.09 -1.95
C GLN A 87 -7.48 24.59 -3.40
N GLY A 88 -7.65 23.70 -4.38
CA GLY A 88 -7.58 24.03 -5.80
C GLY A 88 -6.18 24.45 -6.24
N ALA A 89 -5.14 23.96 -5.56
CA ALA A 89 -3.75 24.31 -5.86
C ALA A 89 -3.28 23.53 -7.11
N ASN A 90 -3.08 24.26 -8.23
CA ASN A 90 -2.54 23.70 -9.48
C ASN A 90 -1.00 23.63 -9.47
N LYS A 91 -0.37 23.00 -8.46
CA LYS A 91 1.10 22.87 -8.42
C LYS A 91 1.50 21.41 -8.65
N GLY A 92 2.26 21.15 -9.71
CA GLY A 92 3.03 19.91 -9.89
C GLY A 92 2.30 18.73 -10.54
N SER A 93 2.92 17.55 -10.44
CA SER A 93 2.54 16.24 -10.98
C SER A 93 1.13 15.75 -10.65
N ASP A 94 0.41 16.46 -9.80
CA ASP A 94 -0.87 16.04 -9.23
C ASP A 94 -2.05 16.35 -10.16
N ILE A 95 -1.83 17.14 -11.22
CA ILE A 95 -2.80 17.33 -12.31
C ILE A 95 -3.11 16.00 -13.02
N ASP A 96 -2.11 15.12 -13.15
CA ASP A 96 -2.28 13.83 -13.81
C ASP A 96 -3.22 12.91 -13.01
N LEU A 97 -3.22 13.03 -11.67
CA LEU A 97 -4.09 12.27 -10.80
C LEU A 97 -5.57 12.63 -11.00
N PHE A 98 -5.87 13.90 -11.27
CA PHE A 98 -7.25 14.32 -11.59
C PHE A 98 -7.74 13.81 -12.94
N MET A 99 -6.82 13.50 -13.84
CA MET A 99 -7.13 12.94 -15.16
C MET A 99 -7.12 11.41 -15.13
N ASP A 100 -6.66 10.78 -14.03
CA ASP A 100 -6.67 9.34 -13.87
C ASP A 100 -8.11 8.86 -13.62
N PRO A 101 -8.69 8.03 -14.52
CA PRO A 101 -10.04 7.49 -14.36
C PRO A 101 -10.18 6.55 -13.14
N ASP A 102 -9.07 6.11 -12.58
CA ASP A 102 -9.01 5.26 -11.39
C ASP A 102 -8.90 6.05 -10.09
N PHE A 103 -8.82 7.38 -10.15
CA PHE A 103 -8.77 8.19 -8.95
C PHE A 103 -10.18 8.49 -8.42
N ASP A 104 -10.40 8.15 -7.14
CA ASP A 104 -11.58 8.52 -6.39
C ASP A 104 -11.30 9.76 -5.52
N PRO A 105 -11.67 10.97 -6.00
CA PRO A 105 -11.45 12.21 -5.25
C PRO A 105 -12.31 12.30 -3.99
N THR A 106 -13.37 11.49 -3.85
CA THR A 106 -14.24 11.53 -2.66
C THR A 106 -13.55 10.84 -1.49
N ASN A 107 -13.03 9.64 -1.71
CA ASN A 107 -12.37 8.85 -0.67
C ASN A 107 -10.84 9.01 -0.66
N GLY A 108 -10.26 9.74 -1.61
CA GLY A 108 -8.81 9.94 -1.73
C GLY A 108 -8.08 8.63 -1.98
N LEU A 109 -8.63 7.81 -2.89
CA LEU A 109 -8.13 6.49 -3.23
C LEU A 109 -7.75 6.44 -4.70
N LEU A 110 -6.63 5.81 -5.01
CA LEU A 110 -6.26 5.42 -6.36
C LEU A 110 -6.50 3.91 -6.52
N HIS A 111 -7.38 3.55 -7.45
CA HIS A 111 -7.88 2.19 -7.60
C HIS A 111 -7.15 1.45 -8.73
N LYS A 112 -6.17 0.61 -8.40
CA LYS A 112 -5.43 -0.13 -9.43
C LYS A 112 -5.91 -1.57 -9.51
N GLN A 113 -6.51 -1.93 -10.64
CA GLN A 113 -6.84 -3.31 -10.93
C GLN A 113 -5.55 -4.09 -11.24
N TRP A 114 -5.30 -5.16 -10.50
CA TRP A 114 -4.21 -6.09 -10.79
C TRP A 114 -4.71 -7.20 -11.69
N THR A 115 -4.35 -7.11 -12.97
CA THR A 115 -4.65 -8.16 -13.93
C THR A 115 -3.87 -9.43 -13.62
N GLY A 116 -4.26 -10.55 -14.26
CA GLY A 116 -3.48 -11.79 -14.19
C GLY A 116 -2.03 -11.57 -14.65
N MET A 117 -1.83 -10.77 -15.70
CA MET A 117 -0.50 -10.46 -16.22
C MET A 117 0.33 -9.66 -15.22
N ASP A 118 -0.26 -8.70 -14.50
CA ASP A 118 0.47 -7.92 -13.48
C ASP A 118 0.95 -8.82 -12.33
N LYS A 119 0.10 -9.77 -11.92
CA LYS A 119 0.43 -10.75 -10.88
C LYS A 119 1.52 -11.71 -11.36
N GLU A 120 1.42 -12.20 -12.59
CA GLU A 120 2.42 -13.07 -13.20
C GLU A 120 3.77 -12.36 -13.33
N ALA A 121 3.79 -11.13 -13.83
CA ALA A 121 5.00 -10.33 -13.95
C ALA A 121 5.67 -10.09 -12.58
N LEU A 122 4.88 -9.83 -11.54
CA LEU A 122 5.40 -9.73 -10.18
C LEU A 122 6.04 -11.04 -9.72
N PHE A 123 5.32 -12.17 -9.85
CA PHE A 123 5.83 -13.46 -9.39
C PHE A 123 7.05 -13.94 -10.17
N GLU A 124 7.09 -13.70 -11.48
CA GLU A 124 8.26 -13.97 -12.31
C GLU A 124 9.46 -13.11 -11.89
N GLY A 125 9.24 -11.83 -11.57
CA GLY A 125 10.30 -10.90 -11.18
C GLY A 125 10.90 -11.16 -9.79
N LEU A 126 10.15 -11.77 -8.86
CA LEU A 126 10.59 -11.97 -7.48
C LEU A 126 11.88 -12.81 -7.35
N PRO A 127 12.02 -13.99 -8.00
CA PRO A 127 13.27 -14.73 -8.03
C PRO A 127 14.46 -13.90 -8.53
N PHE A 128 14.31 -13.19 -9.64
CA PHE A 128 15.38 -12.35 -10.18
C PHE A 128 15.79 -11.26 -9.19
N ARG A 129 14.82 -10.57 -8.59
CA ARG A 129 15.10 -9.50 -7.63
C ARG A 129 15.86 -10.00 -6.41
N ILE A 130 15.49 -11.16 -5.88
CA ILE A 130 16.16 -11.77 -4.73
C ILE A 130 17.60 -12.13 -5.08
N LEU A 131 17.83 -12.71 -6.26
CA LEU A 131 19.18 -13.04 -6.72
C LEU A 131 20.05 -11.80 -6.95
N GLU A 132 19.48 -10.73 -7.48
CA GLU A 132 20.17 -9.44 -7.59
C GLU A 132 20.58 -8.91 -6.22
N ILE A 133 19.67 -8.92 -5.24
CA ILE A 133 19.98 -8.46 -3.88
C ILE A 133 21.10 -9.31 -3.28
N LEU A 134 21.02 -10.64 -3.40
CA LEU A 134 22.07 -11.53 -2.92
C LEU A 134 23.41 -11.19 -3.58
N ARG A 135 23.44 -11.07 -4.92
CA ARG A 135 24.66 -10.75 -5.70
C ARG A 135 25.29 -9.41 -5.31
N ASP A 136 24.46 -8.38 -5.14
CA ASP A 136 24.93 -6.98 -5.03
C ASP A 136 25.11 -6.51 -3.59
N SER A 137 24.59 -7.25 -2.60
CA SER A 137 24.67 -6.91 -1.18
C SER A 137 25.71 -7.74 -0.46
N ARG A 138 26.30 -7.22 0.61
CA ARG A 138 27.24 -7.98 1.44
C ARG A 138 26.46 -8.88 2.41
N PRO A 139 27.03 -10.04 2.82
CA PRO A 139 26.37 -10.90 3.80
C PRO A 139 25.98 -10.24 5.12
N GLY A 140 26.66 -9.16 5.53
CA GLY A 140 26.33 -8.43 6.76
C GLY A 140 25.18 -7.42 6.61
N ASP A 141 24.73 -7.14 5.39
CA ASP A 141 23.71 -6.12 5.12
C ASP A 141 22.31 -6.66 5.45
N GLU A 142 21.43 -5.79 5.96
CA GLU A 142 20.05 -6.13 6.31
C GLU A 142 19.28 -6.70 5.11
N LEU A 143 19.41 -6.05 3.94
CA LEU A 143 18.77 -6.51 2.71
C LEU A 143 19.22 -7.91 2.27
N TYR A 144 20.50 -8.25 2.49
CA TYR A 144 20.99 -9.60 2.20
C TYR A 144 20.33 -10.63 3.12
N GLN A 145 20.27 -10.33 4.42
CA GLN A 145 19.65 -11.22 5.41
C GLN A 145 18.15 -11.40 5.14
N GLU A 146 17.45 -10.33 4.77
CA GLU A 146 16.04 -10.39 4.35
C GLU A 146 15.86 -11.23 3.09
N ALA A 147 16.74 -11.08 2.09
CA ALA A 147 16.69 -11.86 0.86
C ALA A 147 16.88 -13.36 1.15
N ILE A 148 17.85 -13.74 1.98
CA ILE A 148 18.03 -15.12 2.43
C ILE A 148 16.78 -15.63 3.16
N ALA A 149 16.26 -14.88 4.13
CA ALA A 149 15.06 -15.28 4.86
C ALA A 149 13.85 -15.46 3.94
N PHE A 150 13.72 -14.62 2.91
CA PHE A 150 12.65 -14.73 1.92
C PHE A 150 12.80 -15.98 1.05
N THR A 151 14.02 -16.39 0.68
CA THR A 151 14.21 -17.64 -0.08
C THR A 151 13.68 -18.87 0.65
N ASP A 152 13.63 -18.81 1.98
CA ASP A 152 13.13 -19.90 2.80
C ASP A 152 11.61 -19.90 3.01
N CYS A 153 10.92 -18.82 2.62
CA CYS A 153 9.49 -18.70 2.84
C CYS A 153 8.67 -19.62 1.91
N PRO A 154 7.46 -20.06 2.34
CA PRO A 154 6.61 -20.92 1.52
C PRO A 154 6.22 -20.30 0.18
N LEU A 155 6.06 -18.97 0.13
CA LEU A 155 5.71 -18.25 -1.10
C LEU A 155 6.79 -18.40 -2.17
N PHE A 156 8.06 -18.17 -1.80
CA PHE A 156 9.18 -18.27 -2.74
C PHE A 156 9.31 -19.70 -3.30
N LYS A 157 9.20 -20.71 -2.44
CA LYS A 157 9.26 -22.12 -2.84
C LYS A 157 8.12 -22.49 -3.81
N VAL A 158 6.92 -21.96 -3.59
CA VAL A 158 5.79 -22.14 -4.51
C VAL A 158 6.02 -21.45 -5.84
N ILE A 159 6.57 -20.22 -5.84
CA ILE A 159 6.93 -19.49 -7.07
C ILE A 159 7.96 -20.30 -7.85
N CYS A 160 9.09 -20.69 -7.26
CA CYS A 160 10.11 -21.49 -7.93
C CYS A 160 9.52 -22.76 -8.54
N LYS A 161 8.69 -23.49 -7.78
CA LYS A 161 8.00 -24.68 -8.30
C LYS A 161 7.08 -24.38 -9.49
N ALA A 162 6.34 -23.28 -9.46
CA ALA A 162 5.42 -22.90 -10.53
C ALA A 162 6.16 -22.62 -11.85
N TYR A 163 7.37 -22.06 -11.77
CA TYR A 163 8.22 -21.78 -12.93
C TYR A 163 9.22 -22.91 -13.26
N GLY A 164 9.14 -24.06 -12.58
CA GLY A 164 10.04 -25.19 -12.82
C GLY A 164 11.49 -24.93 -12.39
N ILE A 165 11.70 -24.00 -11.46
CA ILE A 165 13.01 -23.64 -10.91
C ILE A 165 13.29 -24.50 -9.68
N ASP A 166 14.44 -25.16 -9.65
CA ASP A 166 14.95 -25.82 -8.45
C ASP A 166 15.42 -24.76 -7.44
N CYS A 167 14.64 -24.55 -6.39
CA CYS A 167 14.88 -23.54 -5.38
C CYS A 167 16.23 -23.75 -4.66
N ASP A 168 16.57 -25.00 -4.33
CA ASP A 168 17.79 -25.30 -3.58
C ASP A 168 19.02 -25.07 -4.47
N GLN A 169 18.95 -25.50 -5.73
CA GLN A 169 20.01 -25.25 -6.70
C GLN A 169 20.20 -23.75 -6.99
N LEU A 170 19.11 -22.99 -7.09
CA LEU A 170 19.13 -21.56 -7.31
C LEU A 170 19.84 -20.82 -6.18
N ILE A 171 19.47 -21.12 -4.93
CA ILE A 171 20.06 -20.51 -3.74
C ILE A 171 21.54 -20.89 -3.62
N GLN A 172 21.87 -22.17 -3.82
CA GLN A 172 23.25 -22.64 -3.77
C GLN A 172 24.13 -21.89 -4.78
N SER A 173 23.64 -21.74 -6.01
CA SER A 173 24.35 -21.01 -7.08
C SER A 173 24.54 -19.52 -6.71
N ALA A 174 23.51 -18.89 -6.13
CA ALA A 174 23.58 -17.50 -5.68
C ALA A 174 24.60 -17.31 -4.54
N LEU A 175 24.62 -18.24 -3.58
CA LEU A 175 25.56 -18.24 -2.46
C LEU A 175 27.02 -18.49 -2.90
N GLU A 176 27.23 -19.27 -3.94
CA GLU A 176 28.57 -19.49 -4.51
C GLU A 176 29.11 -18.24 -5.20
N ILE A 177 28.26 -17.53 -5.95
CA ILE A 177 28.64 -16.27 -6.61
C ILE A 177 28.96 -15.17 -5.57
N THR A 178 28.21 -15.12 -4.47
CA THR A 178 28.39 -14.09 -3.43
C THR A 178 29.59 -14.33 -2.52
N LYS A 179 30.19 -15.53 -2.54
CA LYS A 179 31.44 -15.87 -1.84
C LYS A 179 32.72 -15.38 -2.56
N SER A 180 32.60 -14.50 -3.56
CA SER A 180 33.75 -14.04 -4.35
C SER A 180 34.74 -13.12 -3.62
N ASP A 181 34.43 -12.66 -2.40
CA ASP A 181 35.30 -11.75 -1.62
C ASP A 181 35.63 -12.30 -0.22
N ILE A 182 36.18 -13.52 -0.13
CA ILE A 182 37.03 -13.94 1.00
C ILE A 182 38.50 -13.84 0.58
#